data_AF-T0RUI1-F1
#
_entry.id   AF-T0RUI1-F1
#
_cell.length_a   1.000
_cell.length_b   1.000
_cell.length_c   1.000
_cell.angle_alpha   90.00
_cell.angle_beta   90.00
_cell.angle_gamma   90.00
#
_symmetry.space_group_name_H-M   'P 1'
#
loop_
_entity.id
_entity.type
_entity.pdbx_description
1 polymer ?
#
loop_
_entity_poly.entity_id
_entity_poly.type
_entity_poly.pdbx_seq_one_letter_code
_entity_poly.pdbx_strand_id
1 'polypeptide(L)'
;MAGDSTYVGTYSPVTGFIFLFNLIVGAGALTIPHAFAQVGLFYGLGALCLLGLVSYVSATFVIEAIAGVNALRRLSNPPVLTKQGSLTMILSGASQAVDEASEAVPFLTHIEEEEGYVAGLRFDISEKIEIAAIAQELFSRKGLAAFYACVAAYLYGDLAIYAVAIPKSLREIICPRPSANAAVWECPNVAMNSAQLYRILVVVFGLALGSFAFGHMQKTQCIQLITTIMRHASFALMIILAFVGIGRGEGRPVADVVAHEDITSLPNFFGVCIYSFMCHHSIPGIIAPISKKRSVGLVLLYAFIAVMVVYVVLSISATFRFQPSDIQDVYTLNFNDYPVRFIAYFLSLFPVFTLSTSFPIICITLRENLHTLFKGAPNSPASNRHCSPTTIFAIAAVVPPLLVALCTEDVGMLVGITGAYAGLGIQWVIPAAFVYCLRQRLVVLQTQLKLSSLPKNPYASPFGKMIWLYLTFALSAASLVVITYTRLFK
;
A
#
# COMPACT_ATOMS: atom_id res chain seq x y z
N MET A 1 8.14 7.64 -14.03
CA MET A 1 9.57 7.62 -13.64
C MET A 1 10.42 7.23 -14.84
N ALA A 2 11.18 8.18 -15.39
CA ALA A 2 12.24 7.89 -16.36
C ALA A 2 13.46 7.33 -15.63
N GLY A 3 14.11 6.35 -16.25
CA GLY A 3 15.25 5.64 -15.71
C GLY A 3 16.40 6.57 -15.38
N ASP A 4 16.79 6.54 -14.11
CA ASP A 4 18.19 6.60 -13.73
C ASP A 4 18.38 5.61 -12.59
N SER A 5 19.38 4.76 -12.73
CA SER A 5 19.86 3.80 -11.75
C SER A 5 20.48 4.53 -10.56
N THR A 6 19.68 5.30 -9.82
CA THR A 6 20.09 5.75 -8.50
C THR A 6 20.25 4.50 -7.64
N TYR A 7 21.51 4.16 -7.35
CA TYR A 7 21.92 3.17 -6.37
C TYR A 7 21.14 3.43 -5.07
N VAL A 8 19.99 2.77 -4.89
CA VAL A 8 19.36 2.68 -3.58
C VAL A 8 20.30 1.77 -2.80
N GLY A 9 21.13 2.36 -1.96
CA GLY A 9 22.06 1.61 -1.12
C GLY A 9 21.35 0.43 -0.48
N THR A 10 22.00 -0.73 -0.48
CA THR A 10 21.40 -1.92 0.12
C THR A 10 21.27 -1.71 1.63
N TYR A 11 20.18 -2.19 2.22
CA TYR A 11 19.94 -2.10 3.66
C TYR A 11 19.72 -3.45 4.31
N SER A 12 19.83 -3.49 5.63
CA SER A 12 19.71 -4.71 6.43
C SER A 12 18.27 -5.29 6.39
N PRO A 13 18.09 -6.60 6.60
CA PRO A 13 16.75 -7.20 6.75
C PRO A 13 15.91 -6.54 7.85
N VAL A 14 16.53 -6.05 8.92
CA VAL A 14 15.85 -5.34 10.02
C VAL A 14 15.28 -4.01 9.52
N THR A 15 16.04 -3.27 8.73
CA THR A 15 15.55 -2.03 8.08
C THR A 15 14.38 -2.34 7.14
N GLY A 16 14.47 -3.44 6.38
CA GLY A 16 13.37 -3.91 5.54
C GLY A 16 12.11 -4.28 6.31
N PHE A 17 12.26 -4.91 7.48
CA PHE A 17 11.15 -5.19 8.40
C PHE A 17 10.46 -3.88 8.85
N ILE A 18 11.24 -2.88 9.28
CA ILE A 18 10.71 -1.60 9.74
C ILE A 18 9.94 -0.90 8.61
N PHE A 19 10.50 -0.87 7.39
CA PHE A 19 9.82 -0.27 6.23
C PHE A 19 8.55 -1.01 5.83
N LEU A 20 8.55 -2.35 5.82
CA LEU A 20 7.33 -3.13 5.57
C LEU A 20 6.27 -2.92 6.66
N PHE A 21 6.67 -2.94 7.93
CA PHE A 21 5.79 -2.65 9.06
C PHE A 21 5.12 -1.27 8.90
N ASN A 22 5.91 -0.22 8.66
CA ASN A 22 5.38 1.13 8.49
C ASN A 22 4.50 1.30 7.27
N LEU A 23 4.83 0.60 6.18
CA LEU A 23 4.02 0.60 4.97
C LEU A 23 2.63 0.04 5.26
N ILE A 24 2.57 -1.13 5.93
CA ILE A 24 1.29 -1.78 6.23
C ILE A 24 0.50 -0.96 7.25
N VAL A 25 1.13 -0.50 8.34
CA VAL A 25 0.43 0.24 9.40
C VAL A 25 -0.18 1.57 8.90
N GLY A 26 0.36 2.19 7.84
CA GLY A 26 -0.35 3.10 6.93
C GLY A 26 -1.35 4.11 7.51
N ALA A 27 -2.35 4.50 6.72
CA ALA A 27 -3.48 5.32 7.16
C ALA A 27 -4.62 4.46 7.74
N GLY A 28 -4.73 3.20 7.28
CA GLY A 28 -5.82 2.30 7.67
C GLY A 28 -5.83 1.93 9.16
N ALA A 29 -4.66 1.88 9.81
CA ALA A 29 -4.59 1.63 11.25
C ALA A 29 -5.34 2.67 12.10
N LEU A 30 -5.51 3.89 11.59
CA LEU A 30 -6.25 4.95 12.29
C LEU A 30 -7.76 4.71 12.30
N THR A 31 -8.28 3.95 11.34
CA THR A 31 -9.72 3.71 11.18
C THR A 31 -10.16 2.34 11.70
N ILE A 32 -9.22 1.40 11.86
CA ILE A 32 -9.50 0.05 12.37
C ILE A 32 -10.24 0.08 13.72
N PRO A 33 -9.82 0.84 14.75
CA PRO A 33 -10.47 0.77 16.07
C PRO A 33 -11.95 1.13 16.03
N HIS A 34 -12.31 2.15 15.23
CA HIS A 34 -13.70 2.54 15.02
C HIS A 34 -14.49 1.39 14.39
N ALA A 35 -14.05 0.88 13.24
CA ALA A 35 -14.78 -0.15 12.51
C ALA A 35 -14.81 -1.50 13.25
N PHE A 36 -13.77 -1.84 14.02
CA PHE A 36 -13.73 -3.03 14.86
C PHE A 36 -14.77 -2.96 15.98
N ALA A 37 -14.85 -1.83 16.68
CA ALA A 37 -15.79 -1.66 17.78
C ALA A 37 -17.25 -1.65 17.34
N GLN A 38 -17.54 -1.23 16.09
CA GLN A 38 -18.88 -1.28 15.49
C GLN A 38 -19.32 -2.71 15.15
N VAL A 39 -18.38 -3.59 14.80
CA VAL A 39 -18.70 -4.98 14.44
C VAL A 39 -18.81 -5.89 15.66
N GLY A 40 -18.02 -5.61 16.70
CA GLY A 40 -17.93 -6.45 17.89
C GLY A 40 -16.61 -7.23 17.96
N LEU A 41 -16.35 -7.76 19.15
CA LEU A 41 -15.06 -8.36 19.50
C LEU A 41 -14.80 -9.64 18.72
N PHE A 42 -15.79 -10.54 18.63
CA PHE A 42 -15.59 -11.86 18.01
C PHE A 42 -15.58 -11.77 16.49
N TYR A 43 -16.58 -11.12 15.89
CA TYR A 43 -16.61 -10.91 14.45
C TYR A 43 -15.42 -10.06 13.99
N GLY A 44 -15.05 -9.03 14.77
CA GLY A 44 -13.90 -8.18 14.52
C GLY A 44 -12.59 -8.97 14.53
N LEU A 45 -12.33 -9.75 15.57
CA LEU A 45 -11.10 -10.56 15.67
C LEU A 45 -11.02 -11.63 14.58
N GLY A 46 -12.13 -12.32 14.32
CA GLY A 46 -12.22 -13.33 13.27
C GLY A 46 -11.93 -12.77 11.88
N ALA A 47 -12.57 -11.64 11.53
CA ALA A 47 -12.36 -10.99 10.25
C ALA A 47 -10.95 -10.40 10.12
N LEU A 48 -10.41 -9.76 11.16
CA LEU A 48 -9.06 -9.19 11.14
C LEU A 48 -8.00 -10.29 10.89
N CYS A 49 -8.10 -11.42 11.60
CA CYS A 49 -7.21 -12.57 11.43
C CYS A 49 -7.32 -13.19 10.03
N LEU A 50 -8.55 -13.42 9.55
CA LEU A 50 -8.78 -14.00 8.22
C LEU A 50 -8.23 -13.11 7.11
N LEU A 51 -8.57 -11.82 7.13
CA LEU A 51 -8.20 -10.87 6.08
C LEU A 51 -6.71 -10.57 6.11
N GLY A 52 -6.09 -10.52 7.29
CA GLY A 52 -4.63 -10.42 7.41
C GLY A 52 -3.90 -11.65 6.86
N LEU A 53 -4.43 -12.86 7.07
CA LEU A 53 -3.89 -14.09 6.49
C LEU A 53 -3.98 -14.06 4.95
N VAL A 54 -5.14 -13.72 4.39
CA VAL A 54 -5.32 -13.63 2.93
C VAL A 54 -4.42 -12.55 2.33
N SER A 55 -4.24 -11.43 3.02
CA SER A 55 -3.30 -10.38 2.62
C SER A 55 -1.84 -10.87 2.62
N TYR A 56 -1.42 -11.63 3.65
CA TYR A 56 -0.09 -12.24 3.68
C TYR A 56 0.11 -13.24 2.52
N VAL A 57 -0.86 -14.13 2.28
CA VAL A 57 -0.82 -15.10 1.18
C VAL A 57 -0.62 -14.38 -0.15
N SER A 58 -1.44 -13.36 -0.42
CA SER A 58 -1.34 -12.57 -1.66
C SER A 58 -0.04 -11.75 -1.77
N ALA A 59 0.53 -11.29 -0.65
CA ALA A 59 1.83 -10.61 -0.66
C ALA A 59 2.96 -11.57 -1.07
N THR A 60 2.89 -12.85 -0.67
CA THR A 60 3.84 -13.87 -1.15
C THR A 60 3.69 -14.14 -2.65
N PHE A 61 2.49 -14.01 -3.22
CA PHE A 61 2.27 -14.11 -4.67
C PHE A 61 2.95 -12.97 -5.44
N VAL A 62 2.96 -11.76 -4.88
CA VAL A 62 3.71 -10.64 -5.48
C VAL A 62 5.21 -10.93 -5.52
N ILE A 63 5.78 -11.47 -4.44
CA ILE A 63 7.21 -11.84 -4.40
C ILE A 63 7.53 -12.91 -5.46
N GLU A 64 6.70 -13.94 -5.57
CA GLU A 64 6.85 -14.99 -6.59
C GLU A 64 6.78 -14.40 -8.01
N ALA A 65 5.82 -13.49 -8.25
CA ALA A 65 5.66 -12.80 -9.53
C ALA A 65 6.89 -11.97 -9.91
N ILE A 66 7.47 -11.24 -8.95
CA ILE A 66 8.70 -10.45 -9.14
C ILE A 66 9.84 -11.39 -9.56
N ALA A 67 10.08 -12.45 -8.78
CA ALA A 67 11.16 -13.38 -9.05
C ALA A 67 11.03 -14.04 -10.44
N GLY A 68 9.81 -14.41 -10.82
CA GLY A 68 9.53 -15.06 -12.09
C GLY A 68 9.65 -14.12 -13.29
N VAL A 69 9.13 -12.89 -13.20
CA VAL A 69 9.26 -11.92 -14.30
C VAL A 69 10.71 -11.50 -14.52
N ASN A 70 11.50 -11.32 -13.46
CA ASN A 70 12.94 -11.07 -13.59
C ASN A 70 13.65 -12.23 -14.31
N ALA A 71 13.29 -13.48 -14.00
CA ALA A 71 13.84 -14.65 -14.70
C ALA A 71 13.45 -14.66 -16.20
N LEU A 72 12.19 -14.35 -16.52
CA LEU A 72 11.71 -14.29 -17.92
C LEU A 72 12.40 -13.18 -18.72
N ARG A 73 12.66 -12.01 -18.11
CA ARG A 73 13.35 -10.89 -18.75
C ARG A 73 14.81 -11.20 -19.05
N ARG A 74 15.51 -11.81 -18.10
CA ARG A 74 16.92 -12.24 -18.28
C ARG A 74 17.06 -13.32 -19.36
N LEU A 75 16.07 -14.20 -19.47
CA LEU A 75 16.06 -15.20 -20.53
C LEU A 75 15.80 -14.56 -21.91
N SER A 76 14.94 -13.53 -21.99
CA SER A 76 14.65 -12.83 -23.24
C SER A 76 15.79 -11.93 -23.69
N ASN A 77 16.57 -11.39 -22.75
CA ASN A 77 17.75 -10.56 -22.98
C ASN A 77 18.98 -11.22 -22.34
N PRO A 78 19.51 -12.31 -22.91
CA PRO A 78 20.65 -13.02 -22.34
C PRO A 78 21.87 -12.09 -22.32
N PRO A 79 22.66 -12.06 -21.23
CA PRO A 79 23.94 -11.35 -21.24
C PRO A 79 24.85 -11.95 -22.31
N VAL A 80 25.62 -11.10 -23.01
CA VAL A 80 26.55 -11.55 -24.03
C VAL A 80 27.67 -12.32 -23.31
N LEU A 81 27.69 -13.63 -23.53
CA LEU A 81 28.69 -14.54 -23.01
C LEU A 81 29.79 -14.68 -24.06
N THR A 82 30.87 -13.93 -23.92
CA THR A 82 32.08 -14.14 -24.73
C THR A 82 32.91 -15.23 -24.08
N LYS A 83 33.03 -16.38 -24.75
CA LYS A 83 34.00 -17.43 -24.39
C LYS A 83 35.38 -17.00 -24.89
N GLN A 84 36.32 -16.77 -23.97
CA GLN A 84 37.75 -16.71 -24.27
C GLN A 84 38.44 -17.82 -23.47
N GLY A 85 38.72 -18.94 -24.14
CA GLY A 85 39.30 -20.13 -23.49
C GLY A 85 38.36 -20.79 -22.49
N SER A 86 38.91 -21.30 -21.38
CA SER A 86 38.17 -21.95 -20.27
C SER A 86 37.39 -20.97 -19.38
N LEU A 87 37.42 -19.67 -19.67
CA LEU A 87 36.80 -18.62 -18.87
C LEU A 87 35.62 -18.00 -19.62
N THR A 88 34.52 -17.84 -18.89
CA THR A 88 33.28 -17.23 -19.39
C THR A 88 33.17 -15.82 -18.81
N MET A 89 33.31 -14.79 -19.64
CA MET A 89 33.15 -13.40 -19.23
C MET A 89 31.69 -12.95 -19.46
N ILE A 90 31.05 -12.35 -18.45
CA ILE A 90 29.67 -11.84 -18.54
C ILE A 90 29.73 -10.35 -18.89
N LEU A 91 29.41 -9.98 -20.12
CA LEU A 91 29.19 -8.58 -20.51
C LEU A 91 27.70 -8.27 -20.38
N SER A 92 27.36 -7.35 -19.46
CA SER A 92 26.02 -6.77 -19.39
C SER A 92 25.82 -5.87 -20.61
N GLY A 93 24.97 -6.30 -21.54
CA GLY A 93 24.64 -5.55 -22.75
C GLY A 93 23.95 -4.22 -22.44
N ALA A 94 24.74 -3.15 -22.30
CA ALA A 94 24.24 -1.80 -22.47
C ALA A 94 24.27 -1.49 -23.97
N SER A 95 23.10 -1.54 -24.61
CA SER A 95 22.93 -1.02 -25.97
C SER A 95 22.91 0.52 -25.90
N GLN A 96 24.09 1.13 -25.78
CA GLN A 96 24.30 2.52 -26.16
C GLN A 96 25.61 2.63 -26.92
N ALA A 97 25.56 3.41 -28.00
CA ALA A 97 26.64 3.62 -28.94
C ALA A 97 27.95 3.96 -28.22
N VAL A 98 29.02 3.37 -28.74
CA VAL A 98 30.41 3.52 -28.33
C VAL A 98 30.79 5.00 -28.32
N ASP A 99 31.22 5.50 -27.16
CA ASP A 99 32.28 6.50 -27.07
C ASP A 99 33.36 5.91 -26.14
N GLU A 100 34.61 6.00 -26.60
CA GLU A 100 35.77 5.30 -26.06
C GLU A 100 36.13 5.74 -24.64
N ALA A 101 36.78 4.80 -23.92
CA ALA A 101 37.50 4.98 -22.65
C ALA A 101 36.68 4.99 -21.33
N SER A 102 36.32 3.80 -20.86
CA SER A 102 36.32 3.50 -19.42
C SER A 102 36.58 2.01 -19.20
N GLU A 103 37.66 1.68 -18.51
CA GLU A 103 38.03 0.30 -18.16
C GLU A 103 36.91 -0.36 -17.33
N ALA A 104 36.22 -1.33 -17.92
CA ALA A 104 35.27 -2.18 -17.21
C ALA A 104 36.03 -3.33 -16.55
N VAL A 105 36.10 -3.33 -15.22
CA VAL A 105 36.66 -4.44 -14.44
C VAL A 105 35.75 -5.67 -14.59
N PRO A 106 36.23 -6.81 -15.11
CA PRO A 106 35.39 -7.99 -15.30
C PRO A 106 35.13 -8.71 -13.98
N PHE A 107 33.86 -9.02 -13.69
CA PHE A 107 33.47 -9.83 -12.53
C PHE A 107 33.69 -11.33 -12.84
N LEU A 108 34.72 -11.93 -12.24
CA LEU A 108 35.04 -13.35 -12.36
C LEU A 108 34.15 -14.17 -11.42
N THR A 109 33.36 -15.10 -11.97
CA THR A 109 32.62 -16.11 -11.18
C THR A 109 32.97 -17.50 -11.68
N HIS A 110 33.44 -18.38 -10.79
CA HIS A 110 33.56 -19.81 -11.04
C HIS A 110 32.15 -20.42 -11.13
N ILE A 111 31.85 -21.10 -12.24
CA ILE A 111 30.64 -21.91 -12.38
C ILE A 111 31.12 -23.36 -12.40
N GLU A 112 30.90 -24.07 -11.30
CA GLU A 112 30.93 -25.54 -11.30
C GLU A 112 29.72 -26.04 -12.11
N GLU A 113 29.96 -27.00 -12.99
CA GLU A 113 28.96 -27.61 -13.86
C GLU A 113 27.99 -28.47 -13.03
N GLU A 114 26.89 -27.88 -12.55
CA GLU A 114 25.70 -28.63 -12.13
C GLU A 114 24.73 -28.78 -13.31
N GLU A 115 24.39 -30.03 -13.63
CA GLU A 115 23.44 -30.42 -14.68
C GLU A 115 22.10 -29.67 -14.55
N GLY A 116 21.67 -29.00 -15.63
CA GLY A 116 20.34 -28.36 -15.74
C GLY A 116 20.33 -26.83 -15.77
N TYR A 117 21.49 -26.16 -15.82
CA TYR A 117 21.57 -24.70 -15.89
C TYR A 117 21.24 -24.18 -17.30
N VAL A 118 19.99 -23.77 -17.54
CA VAL A 118 19.69 -22.91 -18.70
C VAL A 118 20.24 -21.53 -18.39
N ALA A 119 21.31 -21.15 -19.11
CA ALA A 119 21.88 -19.81 -19.05
C ALA A 119 20.76 -18.75 -19.21
N GLY A 120 20.48 -18.01 -18.14
CA GLY A 120 19.49 -16.92 -18.13
C GLY A 120 18.22 -17.15 -17.31
N LEU A 121 17.80 -18.40 -17.02
CA LEU A 121 16.59 -18.66 -16.24
C LEU A 121 16.87 -18.67 -14.73
N ARG A 122 17.21 -17.50 -14.17
CA ARG A 122 17.54 -17.31 -12.75
C ARG A 122 16.51 -16.44 -12.04
N PHE A 123 15.77 -17.05 -11.11
CA PHE A 123 14.84 -16.34 -10.22
C PHE A 123 15.59 -15.41 -9.27
N ASP A 124 15.26 -14.12 -9.32
CA ASP A 124 15.92 -13.08 -8.53
C ASP A 124 14.98 -11.92 -8.25
N ILE A 125 15.14 -11.31 -7.08
CA ILE A 125 14.36 -10.17 -6.60
C ILE A 125 15.23 -8.93 -6.38
N SER A 126 16.51 -8.99 -6.77
CA SER A 126 17.47 -7.88 -6.63
C SER A 126 17.19 -6.75 -7.62
N GLU A 127 16.70 -7.08 -8.81
CA GLU A 127 16.24 -6.09 -9.79
C GLU A 127 14.86 -5.59 -9.40
N LYS A 128 14.77 -4.27 -9.14
CA LYS A 128 13.51 -3.60 -8.83
C LYS A 128 12.65 -3.58 -10.09
N ILE A 129 11.48 -4.22 -10.03
CA ILE A 129 10.46 -4.16 -11.06
C ILE A 129 9.13 -3.71 -10.45
N GLU A 130 8.58 -2.62 -10.96
CA GLU A 130 7.28 -2.12 -10.51
C GLU A 130 6.16 -3.09 -10.89
N ILE A 131 5.07 -3.13 -10.12
CA ILE A 131 3.92 -4.01 -10.40
C ILE A 131 3.29 -3.75 -11.77
N ALA A 132 3.38 -2.51 -12.27
CA ALA A 132 2.93 -2.14 -13.61
C ALA A 132 3.76 -2.82 -14.71
N ALA A 133 5.05 -3.00 -14.48
CA ALA A 133 5.96 -3.68 -15.39
C ALA A 133 5.72 -5.21 -15.39
N ILE A 134 5.32 -5.77 -14.24
CA ILE A 134 4.85 -7.16 -14.13
C ILE A 134 3.56 -7.35 -14.94
N ALA A 135 2.60 -6.44 -14.79
CA ALA A 135 1.34 -6.48 -15.53
C ALA A 135 1.56 -6.37 -17.04
N GLN A 136 2.48 -5.51 -17.50
CA GLN A 136 2.85 -5.41 -18.92
C GLN A 136 3.44 -6.71 -19.48
N GLU A 137 4.20 -7.44 -18.66
CA GLU A 137 4.81 -8.70 -19.08
C GLU A 137 3.81 -9.87 -19.08
N LEU A 138 2.87 -9.89 -18.14
CA LEU A 138 2.00 -11.05 -17.90
C LEU A 138 0.59 -10.94 -18.47
N PHE A 139 0.03 -9.72 -18.60
CA PHE A 139 -1.37 -9.53 -18.98
C PHE A 139 -1.56 -9.17 -20.45
N SER A 140 -2.72 -9.56 -20.98
CA SER A 140 -3.20 -9.11 -22.29
C SER A 140 -3.52 -7.61 -22.27
N ARG A 141 -3.70 -6.97 -23.43
CA ARG A 141 -4.05 -5.54 -23.51
C ARG A 141 -5.29 -5.17 -22.69
N LYS A 142 -6.32 -6.03 -22.69
CA LYS A 142 -7.54 -5.83 -21.89
C LYS A 142 -7.26 -5.97 -20.39
N GLY A 143 -6.48 -6.97 -19.99
CA GLY A 143 -6.07 -7.17 -18.60
C GLY A 143 -5.18 -6.03 -18.08
N LEU A 144 -4.29 -5.51 -18.93
CA LEU A 144 -3.43 -4.37 -18.59
C LEU A 144 -4.24 -3.09 -18.38
N ALA A 145 -5.23 -2.81 -19.22
CA ALA A 145 -6.14 -1.68 -19.02
C ALA A 145 -6.94 -1.82 -17.71
N ALA A 146 -7.45 -3.02 -17.41
CA ALA A 146 -8.14 -3.30 -16.15
C ALA A 146 -7.22 -3.13 -14.93
N PHE A 147 -5.97 -3.56 -15.01
CA PHE A 147 -4.95 -3.36 -13.98
C PHE A 147 -4.74 -1.86 -13.70
N TYR A 148 -4.46 -1.06 -14.73
CA TYR A 148 -4.23 0.38 -14.55
C TYR A 148 -5.48 1.11 -14.04
N ALA A 149 -6.67 0.73 -14.50
CA ALA A 149 -7.93 1.28 -13.99
C ALA A 149 -8.13 0.97 -12.49
N CYS A 150 -7.83 -0.27 -12.07
CA CYS A 150 -7.92 -0.68 -10.67
C CYS A 150 -6.91 0.07 -9.79
N VAL A 151 -5.65 0.16 -10.23
CA VAL A 151 -4.61 0.93 -9.54
C VAL A 151 -4.98 2.41 -9.45
N ALA A 152 -5.44 3.02 -10.54
CA ALA A 152 -5.88 4.42 -10.53
C ALA A 152 -7.04 4.65 -9.56
N ALA A 153 -8.06 3.79 -9.57
CA ALA A 153 -9.20 3.89 -8.65
C ALA A 153 -8.77 3.83 -7.18
N TYR A 154 -7.84 2.93 -6.84
CA TYR A 154 -7.30 2.82 -5.50
C TYR A 154 -6.51 4.08 -5.09
N LEU A 155 -5.61 4.56 -5.96
CA LEU A 155 -4.80 5.75 -5.68
C LEU A 155 -5.66 7.01 -5.54
N TYR A 156 -6.74 7.15 -6.32
CA TYR A 156 -7.73 8.21 -6.10
C TYR A 156 -8.39 8.11 -4.72
N GLY A 157 -8.75 6.89 -4.30
CA GLY A 157 -9.28 6.63 -2.96
C GLY A 157 -8.28 7.02 -1.85
N ASP A 158 -7.02 6.61 -1.95
CA ASP A 158 -5.94 7.02 -1.03
C ASP A 158 -5.83 8.54 -0.91
N LEU A 159 -5.78 9.23 -2.05
CA LEU A 159 -5.69 10.68 -2.07
C LEU A 159 -6.93 11.34 -1.46
N ALA A 160 -8.14 10.79 -1.68
CA ALA A 160 -9.36 11.31 -1.10
C ALA A 160 -9.39 11.13 0.43
N ILE A 161 -8.99 9.95 0.93
CA ILE A 161 -8.86 9.67 2.36
C ILE A 161 -7.92 10.69 3.01
N TYR A 162 -6.79 11.01 2.36
CA TYR A 162 -5.80 11.93 2.92
C TYR A 162 -6.29 13.38 2.85
N ALA A 163 -6.94 13.75 1.74
CA ALA A 163 -7.56 15.05 1.55
C ALA A 163 -8.71 15.32 2.53
N VAL A 164 -9.34 14.27 3.10
CA VAL A 164 -10.34 14.40 4.17
C VAL A 164 -9.68 14.39 5.55
N ALA A 165 -8.81 13.42 5.83
CA ALA A 165 -8.25 13.20 7.15
C ALA A 165 -7.39 14.38 7.62
N ILE A 166 -6.60 15.00 6.73
CA ILE A 166 -5.70 16.10 7.10
C ILE A 166 -6.48 17.36 7.52
N PRO A 167 -7.41 17.92 6.70
CA PRO A 167 -8.23 19.05 7.11
C PRO A 167 -9.12 18.76 8.31
N LYS A 168 -9.64 17.53 8.43
CA LYS A 168 -10.42 17.10 9.59
C LYS A 168 -9.60 17.18 10.88
N SER A 169 -8.40 16.61 10.89
CA SER A 169 -7.49 16.69 12.04
C SER A 169 -7.09 18.13 12.39
N LEU A 170 -6.82 18.97 11.38
CA LEU A 170 -6.51 20.39 11.61
C LEU A 170 -7.70 21.17 12.19
N ARG A 171 -8.91 20.91 11.71
CA ARG A 171 -10.12 21.55 12.23
C ARG A 171 -10.33 21.22 13.70
N GLU A 172 -10.25 19.95 14.09
CA GLU A 172 -10.46 19.51 15.47
C GLU A 172 -9.44 20.11 16.46
N ILE A 173 -8.28 20.56 15.97
CA ILE A 173 -7.29 21.30 16.75
C ILE A 173 -7.63 22.78 16.88
N ILE A 174 -8.01 23.42 15.76
CA ILE A 174 -8.30 24.86 15.70
C ILE A 174 -9.64 25.17 16.40
N CYS A 175 -10.60 24.29 16.21
CA CYS A 175 -11.97 24.40 16.69
C CYS A 175 -12.46 23.02 17.14
N PRO A 176 -12.11 22.59 18.36
CA PRO A 176 -12.47 21.28 18.90
C PRO A 176 -13.98 21.06 18.90
N ARG A 177 -14.40 19.85 18.55
CA ARG A 177 -15.82 19.48 18.59
C ARG A 177 -16.34 19.47 20.03
N PRO A 178 -17.48 20.12 20.32
CA PRO A 178 -18.02 20.21 21.68
C PRO A 178 -18.65 18.91 22.18
N SER A 179 -19.19 18.08 21.28
CA SER A 179 -19.78 16.77 21.61
C SER A 179 -19.80 15.85 20.40
N ALA A 180 -19.85 14.53 20.61
CA ALA A 180 -19.84 13.55 19.52
C ALA A 180 -21.00 13.75 18.51
N ASN A 181 -22.14 14.25 18.97
CA ASN A 181 -23.37 14.44 18.17
C ASN A 181 -23.41 15.76 17.40
N ALA A 182 -22.45 16.67 17.61
CA ALA A 182 -22.42 17.96 16.92
C ALA A 182 -21.93 17.78 15.47
N ALA A 183 -22.86 17.83 14.50
CA ALA A 183 -22.53 17.76 13.08
C ALA A 183 -21.85 19.05 12.57
N VAL A 184 -22.38 20.21 12.97
CA VAL A 184 -21.81 21.53 12.70
C VAL A 184 -21.83 22.33 14.00
N TRP A 185 -20.73 23.03 14.30
CA TRP A 185 -20.62 23.85 15.49
C TRP A 185 -19.96 25.19 15.17
N GLU A 186 -20.20 26.19 16.02
CA GLU A 186 -19.59 27.51 15.89
C GLU A 186 -18.13 27.49 16.37
N CYS A 187 -17.27 28.21 15.66
CA CYS A 187 -15.86 28.36 16.00
C CYS A 187 -15.58 29.81 16.42
N PRO A 188 -15.67 30.14 17.73
CA PRO A 188 -15.63 31.52 18.21
C PRO A 188 -14.34 32.26 17.84
N ASN A 189 -13.21 31.54 17.83
CA ASN A 189 -11.89 32.10 17.57
C ASN A 189 -11.68 32.56 16.11
N VAL A 190 -12.50 32.07 15.18
CA VAL A 190 -12.34 32.31 13.74
C VAL A 190 -13.60 32.88 13.08
N ALA A 191 -14.63 33.20 13.87
CA ALA A 191 -15.90 33.81 13.42
C ALA A 191 -16.55 33.09 12.22
N MET A 192 -16.43 31.76 12.18
CA MET A 192 -16.99 30.88 11.15
C MET A 192 -17.48 29.59 11.79
N ASN A 193 -18.30 28.82 11.08
CA ASN A 193 -18.68 27.49 11.56
C ASN A 193 -17.66 26.42 11.17
N SER A 194 -17.73 25.26 11.81
CA SER A 194 -16.80 24.15 11.64
C SER A 194 -16.74 23.61 10.20
N ALA A 195 -17.86 23.66 9.46
CA ALA A 195 -17.94 23.21 8.07
C ALA A 195 -17.26 24.20 7.11
N GLN A 196 -17.42 25.50 7.33
CA GLN A 196 -16.71 26.54 6.57
C GLN A 196 -15.21 26.45 6.80
N LEU A 197 -14.79 26.32 8.07
CA LEU A 197 -13.39 26.13 8.43
C LEU A 197 -12.79 24.89 7.74
N TYR A 198 -13.50 23.75 7.78
CA TYR A 198 -13.09 22.53 7.10
C TYR A 198 -12.84 22.74 5.60
N ARG A 199 -13.81 23.31 4.88
CA ARG A 199 -13.70 23.52 3.42
C ARG A 199 -12.54 24.45 3.06
N ILE A 200 -12.31 25.50 3.86
CA ILE A 200 -11.15 26.39 3.68
C ILE A 200 -9.85 25.58 3.86
N LEU A 201 -9.76 24.75 4.90
CA LEU A 201 -8.59 23.90 5.14
C LEU A 201 -8.34 22.90 4.00
N VAL A 202 -9.39 22.33 3.39
CA VAL A 202 -9.26 21.46 2.20
C VAL A 202 -8.64 22.23 1.03
N VAL A 203 -9.10 23.45 0.76
CA VAL A 203 -8.56 24.28 -0.33
C VAL A 203 -7.11 24.69 -0.06
N VAL A 204 -6.80 25.14 1.15
CA VAL A 204 -5.43 25.49 1.57
C VAL A 204 -4.49 24.30 1.44
N PHE A 205 -4.93 23.12 1.92
CA PHE A 205 -4.20 21.87 1.76
C PHE A 205 -3.95 21.53 0.28
N GLY A 206 -4.98 21.61 -0.55
CA GLY A 206 -4.88 21.33 -1.99
C GLY A 206 -3.91 22.25 -2.72
N LEU A 207 -3.90 23.54 -2.39
CA LEU A 207 -2.94 24.51 -2.94
C LEU A 207 -1.51 24.26 -2.44
N ALA A 208 -1.35 24.00 -1.15
CA ALA A 208 -0.05 23.78 -0.54
C ALA A 208 0.61 22.48 -1.04
N LEU A 209 -0.08 21.34 -0.93
CA LEU A 209 0.51 20.04 -1.24
C LEU A 209 0.23 19.56 -2.67
N GLY A 210 -0.89 19.96 -3.28
CA GLY A 210 -1.21 19.59 -4.66
C GLY A 210 -0.23 20.20 -5.67
N SER A 211 0.39 21.34 -5.35
CA SER A 211 1.44 21.97 -6.17
C SER A 211 2.65 21.05 -6.40
N PHE A 212 2.97 20.16 -5.46
CA PHE A 212 4.08 19.22 -5.60
C PHE A 212 3.79 18.13 -6.65
N ALA A 213 2.53 17.88 -7.01
CA ALA A 213 2.18 16.93 -8.07
C ALA A 213 2.67 17.37 -9.46
N PHE A 214 2.98 18.65 -9.65
CA PHE A 214 3.54 19.19 -10.90
C PHE A 214 5.06 19.02 -10.99
N GLY A 215 5.73 18.76 -9.86
CA GLY A 215 7.17 18.58 -9.78
C GLY A 215 7.63 17.12 -9.95
N HIS A 216 8.92 16.92 -9.68
CA HIS A 216 9.54 15.62 -9.45
C HIS A 216 10.09 15.62 -8.03
N MET A 217 9.58 14.76 -7.16
CA MET A 217 10.09 14.65 -5.78
C MET A 217 11.39 13.85 -5.77
N GLN A 218 12.45 14.43 -5.19
CA GLN A 218 13.71 13.75 -4.91
C GLN A 218 14.02 13.81 -3.41
N LYS A 219 14.51 12.70 -2.86
CA LYS A 219 15.04 12.52 -1.48
C LYS A 219 14.02 12.65 -0.33
N THR A 220 13.21 11.61 -0.12
CA THR A 220 12.26 11.50 1.01
C THR A 220 12.77 10.67 2.20
N GLN A 221 13.99 10.12 2.13
CA GLN A 221 14.50 9.16 3.12
C GLN A 221 14.52 9.70 4.56
N CYS A 222 14.99 10.95 4.76
CA CYS A 222 15.00 11.56 6.10
C CYS A 222 13.58 11.76 6.64
N ILE A 223 12.66 12.20 5.78
CA ILE A 223 11.25 12.41 6.15
C ILE A 223 10.58 11.06 6.48
N GLN A 224 10.91 10.00 5.76
CA GLN A 224 10.44 8.63 6.05
C GLN A 224 10.95 8.12 7.41
N LEU A 225 12.19 8.44 7.80
CA LEU A 225 12.71 8.07 9.12
C LEU A 225 11.98 8.83 10.25
N ILE A 226 11.78 10.14 10.10
CA ILE A 226 11.07 10.95 11.10
C ILE A 226 9.62 10.47 11.25
N THR A 227 8.91 10.30 10.14
CA THR A 227 7.52 9.82 10.14
C THR A 227 7.41 8.39 10.71
N THR A 228 8.42 7.55 10.52
CA THR A 228 8.52 6.22 11.16
C THR A 228 8.56 6.34 12.69
N ILE A 229 9.42 7.20 13.24
CA ILE A 229 9.53 7.38 14.70
C ILE A 229 8.22 7.92 15.26
N MET A 230 7.66 8.96 14.62
CA MET A 230 6.37 9.54 15.01
C MET A 230 5.25 8.49 15.00
N ARG A 231 5.24 7.59 14.01
CA ARG A 231 4.28 6.51 13.88
C ARG A 231 4.32 5.55 15.06
N HIS A 232 5.50 5.02 15.37
CA HIS A 232 5.67 4.10 16.49
C HIS A 232 5.30 4.76 17.82
N ALA A 233 5.73 6.01 18.03
CA ALA A 233 5.37 6.78 19.21
C ALA A 233 3.85 6.99 19.32
N SER A 234 3.17 7.32 18.22
CA SER A 234 1.72 7.56 18.21
C SER A 234 0.94 6.29 18.52
N PHE A 235 1.27 5.15 17.93
CA PHE A 235 0.60 3.88 18.24
C PHE A 235 0.84 3.43 19.68
N ALA A 236 2.09 3.53 20.16
CA ALA A 236 2.40 3.22 21.55
C ALA A 236 1.58 4.10 22.51
N LEU A 237 1.49 5.40 22.22
CA LEU A 237 0.77 6.35 23.06
C LEU A 237 -0.74 6.10 23.04
N MET A 238 -1.35 5.86 21.88
CA MET A 238 -2.78 5.51 21.80
C MET A 238 -3.13 4.27 22.63
N ILE A 239 -2.28 3.22 22.59
CA ILE A 239 -2.46 1.99 23.37
C ILE A 239 -2.29 2.29 24.88
N ILE A 240 -1.20 2.97 25.26
CA ILE A 240 -0.92 3.31 26.66
C ILE A 240 -2.04 4.17 27.25
N LEU A 241 -2.48 5.20 26.55
CA LEU A 241 -3.53 6.10 27.02
C LEU A 241 -4.88 5.39 27.16
N ALA A 242 -5.21 4.47 26.25
CA ALA A 242 -6.40 3.65 26.38
C ALA A 242 -6.36 2.79 27.65
N PHE A 243 -5.23 2.11 27.92
CA PHE A 243 -5.06 1.34 29.16
C PHE A 243 -5.07 2.19 30.43
N VAL A 244 -4.45 3.37 30.40
CA VAL A 244 -4.48 4.32 31.52
C VAL A 244 -5.92 4.77 31.81
N GLY A 245 -6.71 5.06 30.78
CA GLY A 245 -8.13 5.41 30.94
C GLY A 245 -8.95 4.26 31.53
N ILE A 246 -8.72 3.02 31.05
CA ILE A 246 -9.34 1.82 31.65
C ILE A 246 -8.97 1.70 33.14
N GLY A 247 -7.70 1.88 33.49
CA GLY A 247 -7.22 1.84 34.88
C GLY A 247 -7.78 2.95 35.77
N ARG A 248 -8.24 4.07 35.18
CA ARG A 248 -8.92 5.17 35.90
C ARG A 248 -10.42 4.97 36.07
N GLY A 249 -10.96 3.83 35.63
CA GLY A 249 -12.39 3.54 35.72
C GLY A 249 -13.22 4.08 34.55
N GLU A 250 -12.57 4.56 33.48
CA GLU A 250 -13.25 5.00 32.25
C GLU A 250 -13.46 3.84 31.25
N GLY A 251 -13.18 2.60 31.69
CA GLY A 251 -13.33 1.38 30.89
C GLY A 251 -14.74 0.80 30.97
N ARG A 252 -15.12 0.06 29.92
CA ARG A 252 -16.38 -0.67 29.84
C ARG A 252 -16.26 -2.05 30.50
N PRO A 253 -17.32 -2.54 31.17
CA PRO A 253 -17.32 -3.89 31.72
C PRO A 253 -17.27 -4.94 30.59
N VAL A 254 -16.66 -6.09 30.88
CA VAL A 254 -16.47 -7.18 29.90
C VAL A 254 -17.81 -7.65 29.32
N ALA A 255 -18.86 -7.72 30.15
CA ALA A 255 -20.18 -8.14 29.73
C ALA A 255 -20.75 -7.26 28.60
N ASP A 256 -20.60 -5.93 28.70
CA ASP A 256 -21.11 -4.98 27.70
C ASP A 256 -20.31 -5.05 26.39
N VAL A 257 -19.01 -5.33 26.47
CA VAL A 257 -18.16 -5.49 25.28
C VAL A 257 -18.52 -6.76 24.52
N VAL A 258 -18.68 -7.87 25.24
CA VAL A 258 -19.01 -9.19 24.67
C VAL A 258 -20.46 -9.27 24.19
N ALA A 259 -21.37 -8.50 24.79
CA ALA A 259 -22.76 -8.44 24.36
C ALA A 259 -22.96 -7.63 23.06
N HIS A 260 -22.01 -6.77 22.69
CA HIS A 260 -22.09 -5.96 21.48
C HIS A 260 -21.45 -6.68 20.29
N GLU A 261 -22.28 -7.36 19.50
CA GLU A 261 -21.89 -7.98 18.24
C GLU A 261 -22.90 -7.58 17.15
N ASP A 262 -22.43 -6.89 16.13
CA ASP A 262 -23.24 -6.44 15.00
C ASP A 262 -22.66 -6.92 13.66
N ILE A 263 -23.23 -8.03 13.18
CA ILE A 263 -22.87 -8.62 11.90
C ILE A 263 -23.21 -7.70 10.71
N THR A 264 -24.10 -6.72 10.87
CA THR A 264 -24.48 -5.81 9.77
C THR A 264 -23.36 -4.83 9.41
N SER A 265 -22.52 -4.48 10.38
CA SER A 265 -21.34 -3.63 10.20
C SER A 265 -20.14 -4.38 9.58
N LEU A 266 -20.18 -5.71 9.53
CA LEU A 266 -19.08 -6.57 9.07
C LEU A 266 -18.57 -6.24 7.65
N PRO A 267 -19.43 -5.98 6.65
CA PRO A 267 -18.97 -5.69 5.29
C PRO A 267 -18.22 -4.35 5.18
N ASN A 268 -18.56 -3.36 6.01
CA ASN A 268 -17.78 -2.12 6.07
C ASN A 268 -16.38 -2.40 6.66
N PHE A 269 -16.32 -3.20 7.73
CA PHE A 269 -15.06 -3.61 8.36
C PHE A 269 -14.16 -4.43 7.42
N PHE A 270 -14.72 -5.25 6.53
CA PHE A 270 -13.95 -5.94 5.50
C PHE A 270 -13.15 -4.98 4.63
N GLY A 271 -13.79 -3.90 4.15
CA GLY A 271 -13.13 -2.85 3.37
C GLY A 271 -12.00 -2.18 4.16
N VAL A 272 -12.25 -1.85 5.42
CA VAL A 272 -11.24 -1.25 6.31
C VAL A 272 -10.05 -2.18 6.52
N CYS A 273 -10.27 -3.47 6.75
CA CYS A 273 -9.19 -4.46 6.91
C CYS A 273 -8.37 -4.65 5.64
N ILE A 274 -9.02 -4.79 4.48
CA ILE A 274 -8.34 -4.92 3.18
C ILE A 274 -7.44 -3.72 2.94
N TYR A 275 -7.97 -2.51 3.15
CA TYR A 275 -7.20 -1.27 3.05
C TYR A 275 -6.02 -1.24 4.03
N SER A 276 -6.26 -1.61 5.29
CA SER A 276 -5.26 -1.52 6.37
C SER A 276 -4.14 -2.55 6.28
N PHE A 277 -4.36 -3.67 5.59
CA PHE A 277 -3.30 -4.64 5.30
C PHE A 277 -2.66 -4.42 3.92
N MET A 278 -3.00 -3.34 3.22
CA MET A 278 -2.50 -3.10 1.86
C MET A 278 -1.01 -2.75 1.87
N CYS A 279 -0.21 -3.51 1.14
CA CYS A 279 1.20 -3.19 0.87
C CYS A 279 1.67 -3.57 -0.54
N HIS A 280 0.88 -4.37 -1.26
CA HIS A 280 1.25 -5.13 -2.46
C HIS A 280 1.84 -4.29 -3.57
N HIS A 281 1.27 -3.11 -3.82
CA HIS A 281 1.72 -2.21 -4.87
C HIS A 281 3.10 -1.57 -4.59
N SER A 282 3.55 -1.61 -3.33
CA SER A 282 4.79 -0.98 -2.87
C SER A 282 5.86 -2.01 -2.42
N ILE A 283 5.52 -3.30 -2.32
CA ILE A 283 6.46 -4.40 -2.02
C ILE A 283 7.74 -4.36 -2.88
N PRO A 284 7.68 -4.19 -4.21
CA PRO A 284 8.89 -4.26 -5.04
C PRO A 284 9.96 -3.25 -4.64
N GLY A 285 9.55 -2.04 -4.25
CA GLY A 285 10.48 -0.97 -3.84
C GLY A 285 11.16 -1.24 -2.50
N ILE A 286 10.57 -2.08 -1.65
CA ILE A 286 11.11 -2.40 -0.31
C ILE A 286 11.95 -3.69 -0.34
N ILE A 287 11.60 -4.67 -1.17
CA ILE A 287 12.35 -5.94 -1.17
C ILE A 287 13.64 -5.89 -2.01
N ALA A 288 13.65 -5.10 -3.09
CA ALA A 288 14.78 -4.97 -4.00
C ALA A 288 16.07 -4.40 -3.33
N PRO A 289 16.00 -3.47 -2.38
CA PRO A 289 17.20 -3.00 -1.66
C PRO A 289 17.61 -3.84 -0.43
N ILE A 290 16.87 -4.88 -0.01
CA ILE A 290 17.28 -5.75 1.12
C ILE A 290 18.57 -6.50 0.78
N SER A 291 19.59 -6.44 1.64
CA SER A 291 20.90 -7.06 1.38
C SER A 291 20.86 -8.60 1.32
N LYS A 292 20.17 -9.26 2.28
CA LYS A 292 20.04 -10.73 2.34
C LYS A 292 18.75 -11.22 1.70
N LYS A 293 18.76 -11.54 0.41
CA LYS A 293 17.55 -11.91 -0.35
C LYS A 293 16.78 -13.11 0.19
N ARG A 294 17.48 -14.15 0.68
CA ARG A 294 16.85 -15.34 1.28
C ARG A 294 15.99 -15.02 2.51
N SER A 295 16.24 -13.90 3.18
CA SER A 295 15.48 -13.50 4.37
C SER A 295 14.15 -12.80 4.06
N VAL A 296 13.91 -12.39 2.80
CA VAL A 296 12.75 -11.54 2.45
C VAL A 296 11.41 -12.17 2.83
N GLY A 297 11.25 -13.48 2.63
CA GLY A 297 10.03 -14.20 3.05
C GLY A 297 9.79 -14.15 4.56
N LEU A 298 10.85 -14.32 5.36
CA LEU A 298 10.78 -14.23 6.83
C LEU A 298 10.52 -12.80 7.29
N VAL A 299 11.17 -11.81 6.68
CA VAL A 299 10.95 -10.38 6.96
C VAL A 299 9.48 -10.03 6.72
N LEU A 300 8.90 -10.48 5.61
CA LEU A 300 7.49 -10.28 5.30
C LEU A 300 6.58 -10.95 6.35
N LEU A 301 6.84 -12.21 6.70
CA LEU A 301 6.05 -12.95 7.70
C LEU A 301 6.06 -12.24 9.06
N TYR A 302 7.24 -11.87 9.56
CA TYR A 302 7.34 -11.18 10.84
C TYR A 302 6.67 -9.80 10.80
N ALA A 303 6.78 -9.07 9.68
CA ALA A 303 6.09 -7.78 9.53
C ALA A 303 4.56 -7.95 9.64
N PHE A 304 3.98 -8.94 8.96
CA PHE A 304 2.54 -9.23 9.06
C PHE A 304 2.10 -9.65 10.47
N ILE A 305 2.90 -10.49 11.15
CA ILE A 305 2.62 -10.89 12.54
C ILE A 305 2.65 -9.66 13.47
N ALA A 306 3.68 -8.82 13.34
CA ALA A 306 3.82 -7.61 14.17
C ALA A 306 2.65 -6.63 13.94
N VAL A 307 2.27 -6.39 12.69
CA VAL A 307 1.10 -5.56 12.34
C VAL A 307 -0.17 -6.15 12.95
N MET A 308 -0.40 -7.45 12.81
CA MET A 308 -1.58 -8.13 13.34
C MET A 308 -1.68 -7.92 14.86
N VAL A 309 -0.58 -8.12 15.59
CA VAL A 309 -0.53 -7.89 17.04
C VAL A 309 -0.88 -6.44 17.38
N VAL A 310 -0.29 -5.46 16.67
CA VAL A 310 -0.57 -4.04 16.90
C VAL A 310 -2.04 -3.72 16.62
N TYR A 311 -2.61 -4.21 15.53
CA TYR A 311 -4.02 -3.98 15.18
C TYR A 311 -4.97 -4.59 16.19
N VAL A 312 -4.70 -5.83 16.65
CA VAL A 312 -5.50 -6.48 17.70
C VAL A 312 -5.43 -5.71 19.01
N VAL A 313 -4.22 -5.37 19.49
CA VAL A 313 -4.04 -4.64 20.76
C VAL A 313 -4.67 -3.25 20.69
N LEU A 314 -4.49 -2.53 19.58
CA LEU A 314 -5.08 -1.21 19.37
C LEU A 314 -6.62 -1.28 19.37
N SER A 315 -7.19 -2.27 18.69
CA SER A 315 -8.65 -2.43 18.59
C SER A 315 -9.29 -2.87 19.90
N ILE A 316 -8.68 -3.84 20.58
CA ILE A 316 -9.17 -4.32 21.87
C ILE A 316 -9.08 -3.20 22.91
N SER A 317 -7.93 -2.52 23.03
CA SER A 317 -7.77 -1.42 23.98
C SER A 317 -8.78 -0.29 23.73
N ALA A 318 -9.05 0.06 22.47
CA ALA A 318 -10.09 1.03 22.12
C ALA A 318 -11.50 0.57 22.50
N THR A 319 -11.85 -0.68 22.19
CA THR A 319 -13.20 -1.25 22.43
C THR A 319 -13.51 -1.34 23.94
N PHE A 320 -12.51 -1.68 24.76
CA PHE A 320 -12.65 -1.69 26.21
C PHE A 320 -12.62 -0.28 26.83
N ARG A 321 -12.02 0.71 26.16
CA ARG A 321 -11.96 2.10 26.66
C ARG A 321 -13.17 2.94 26.28
N PHE A 322 -13.73 2.78 25.08
CA PHE A 322 -14.73 3.69 24.53
C PHE A 322 -16.01 2.94 24.11
N GLN A 323 -17.15 3.64 24.10
CA GLN A 323 -18.35 3.11 23.45
C GLN A 323 -18.16 3.13 21.92
N PRO A 324 -18.81 2.22 21.16
CA PRO A 324 -18.65 2.17 19.70
C PRO A 324 -18.97 3.52 19.02
N SER A 325 -19.98 4.25 19.52
CA SER A 325 -20.40 5.57 19.03
C SER A 325 -19.38 6.69 19.26
N ASP A 326 -18.52 6.53 20.27
CA ASP A 326 -17.62 7.59 20.74
C ASP A 326 -16.24 7.50 20.07
N ILE A 327 -15.92 6.34 19.47
CA ILE A 327 -14.68 6.15 18.72
C ILE A 327 -14.77 6.95 17.43
N GLN A 328 -13.87 7.89 17.22
CA GLN A 328 -13.80 8.68 16.00
C GLN A 328 -13.29 7.80 14.86
N ASP A 329 -13.77 8.07 13.64
CA ASP A 329 -13.30 7.41 12.41
C ASP A 329 -11.80 7.61 12.16
N VAL A 330 -11.20 8.65 12.75
CA VAL A 330 -9.75 8.81 12.91
C VAL A 330 -9.40 8.71 14.40
N TYR A 331 -8.94 7.54 14.83
CA TYR A 331 -8.79 7.18 16.25
C TYR A 331 -7.88 8.12 17.06
N THR A 332 -6.89 8.77 16.43
CA THR A 332 -6.04 9.74 17.15
C THR A 332 -6.84 10.92 17.74
N LEU A 333 -7.98 11.26 17.13
CA LEU A 333 -8.84 12.36 17.58
C LEU A 333 -9.58 12.04 18.88
N ASN A 334 -9.70 10.76 19.28
CA ASN A 334 -10.26 10.39 20.58
C ASN A 334 -9.45 10.91 21.77
N PHE A 335 -8.21 11.36 21.54
CA PHE A 335 -7.30 11.83 22.58
C PHE A 335 -7.11 13.37 22.54
N ASN A 336 -7.93 14.10 21.78
CA ASN A 336 -7.82 15.55 21.64
C ASN A 336 -8.02 16.30 22.98
N ASP A 337 -8.88 15.78 23.86
CA ASP A 337 -9.16 16.38 25.16
C ASP A 337 -8.22 15.87 26.28
N TYR A 338 -7.11 15.23 25.93
CA TYR A 338 -6.20 14.68 26.93
C TYR A 338 -5.54 15.79 27.78
N PRO A 339 -5.44 15.65 29.12
CA PRO A 339 -4.98 16.73 30.00
C PRO A 339 -3.60 17.30 29.67
N VAL A 340 -2.69 16.45 29.17
CA VAL A 340 -1.37 16.87 28.73
C VAL A 340 -1.47 17.38 27.29
N ARG A 341 -1.58 18.71 27.13
CA ARG A 341 -1.75 19.38 25.83
C ARG A 341 -0.73 18.97 24.77
N PHE A 342 0.53 18.75 25.16
CA PHE A 342 1.57 18.27 24.23
C PHE A 342 1.20 16.92 23.59
N ILE A 343 0.70 15.98 24.40
CA ILE A 343 0.27 14.65 23.94
C ILE A 343 -0.95 14.75 23.03
N ALA A 344 -1.95 15.54 23.43
CA ALA A 344 -3.16 15.78 22.64
C ALA A 344 -2.85 16.35 21.26
N TYR A 345 -2.01 17.40 21.19
CA TYR A 345 -1.60 17.98 19.91
C TYR A 345 -0.73 17.03 19.08
N PHE A 346 0.19 16.29 19.71
CA PHE A 346 1.03 15.33 19.02
C PHE A 346 0.20 14.25 18.31
N LEU A 347 -0.76 13.64 19.01
CA LEU A 347 -1.64 12.63 18.43
C LEU A 347 -2.57 13.23 17.36
N SER A 348 -3.15 14.40 17.62
CA SER A 348 -4.08 15.02 16.68
C SER A 348 -3.40 15.49 15.38
N LEU A 349 -2.14 15.92 15.44
CA LEU A 349 -1.34 16.32 14.26
C LEU A 349 -0.61 15.15 13.59
N PHE A 350 -0.52 13.99 14.23
CA PHE A 350 0.16 12.83 13.65
C PHE A 350 -0.34 12.48 12.22
N PRO A 351 -1.66 12.42 11.94
CA PRO A 351 -2.15 12.19 10.58
C PRO A 351 -1.74 13.32 9.64
N VAL A 352 -1.76 14.58 10.10
CA VAL A 352 -1.36 15.75 9.30
C VAL A 352 0.07 15.57 8.79
N PHE A 353 1.03 15.28 9.66
CA PHE A 353 2.43 15.16 9.25
C PHE A 353 2.70 13.93 8.36
N THR A 354 2.14 12.78 8.75
CA THR A 354 2.43 11.53 8.05
C THR A 354 1.72 11.42 6.70
N LEU A 355 0.48 11.85 6.60
CA LEU A 355 -0.28 11.81 5.35
C LEU A 355 0.17 12.93 4.39
N SER A 356 0.52 14.12 4.90
CA SER A 356 1.05 15.21 4.06
C SER A 356 2.35 14.82 3.35
N THR A 357 3.20 14.04 4.01
CA THR A 357 4.45 13.54 3.40
C THR A 357 4.16 12.60 2.22
N SER A 358 3.14 11.75 2.37
CA SER A 358 2.81 10.71 1.38
C SER A 358 1.95 11.23 0.23
N PHE A 359 1.10 12.24 0.48
CA PHE A 359 0.11 12.74 -0.48
C PHE A 359 0.74 13.16 -1.83
N PRO A 360 1.80 13.99 -1.87
CA PRO A 360 2.46 14.34 -3.13
C PRO A 360 3.04 13.14 -3.90
N ILE A 361 3.60 12.16 -3.18
CA ILE A 361 4.21 10.95 -3.78
C ILE A 361 3.14 10.13 -4.48
N ILE A 362 1.98 9.94 -3.83
CA ILE A 362 0.83 9.23 -4.39
C ILE A 362 0.26 10.01 -5.58
N CYS A 363 0.16 11.34 -5.51
CA CYS A 363 -0.29 12.17 -6.63
C CYS A 363 0.60 12.00 -7.87
N ILE A 364 1.92 12.05 -7.70
CA ILE A 364 2.88 11.83 -8.79
C ILE A 364 2.71 10.41 -9.35
N THR A 365 2.57 9.41 -8.49
CA THR A 365 2.36 8.02 -8.90
C THR A 365 1.09 7.87 -9.73
N LEU A 366 -0.02 8.47 -9.30
CA LEU A 366 -1.28 8.46 -10.01
C LEU A 366 -1.17 9.17 -11.36
N ARG A 367 -0.53 10.34 -11.42
CA ARG A 367 -0.27 11.08 -12.67
C ARG A 367 0.41 10.20 -13.72
N GLU A 368 1.46 9.47 -13.33
CA GLU A 368 2.20 8.59 -14.24
C GLU A 368 1.36 7.37 -14.68
N ASN A 369 0.54 6.81 -13.77
CA ASN A 369 -0.37 5.71 -14.10
C ASN A 369 -1.47 6.17 -15.08
N LEU A 370 -2.05 7.35 -14.87
CA LEU A 370 -3.04 7.94 -15.78
C LEU A 370 -2.44 8.23 -17.15
N HIS A 371 -1.23 8.81 -17.19
CA HIS A 371 -0.53 9.05 -18.44
C HIS A 371 -0.36 7.75 -19.23
N THR A 372 0.06 6.67 -18.57
CA THR A 372 0.24 5.36 -19.22
C THR A 372 -1.09 4.74 -19.68
N LEU A 373 -2.14 4.84 -18.87
CA LEU A 373 -3.48 4.32 -19.20
C LEU A 373 -4.07 5.00 -20.45
N PHE A 374 -3.95 6.32 -20.55
CA PHE A 374 -4.58 7.10 -21.62
C PHE A 374 -3.69 7.32 -22.86
N LYS A 375 -2.38 7.11 -22.80
CA LYS A 375 -1.47 7.26 -23.95
C LYS A 375 -1.22 6.01 -24.79
N GLY A 376 -1.90 4.88 -24.54
CA GLY A 376 -1.83 3.63 -25.31
C GLY A 376 -0.83 3.58 -26.48
N ALA A 377 0.33 2.94 -26.26
CA ALA A 377 1.43 2.72 -27.21
C ALA A 377 2.15 3.96 -27.80
N PRO A 378 3.47 3.88 -28.11
CA PRO A 378 4.35 5.04 -28.29
C PRO A 378 4.16 5.89 -29.57
N ASN A 379 3.08 5.72 -30.33
CA ASN A 379 3.01 6.20 -31.73
C ASN A 379 1.85 7.18 -32.03
N SER A 380 1.27 7.87 -31.04
CA SER A 380 0.39 9.00 -31.36
C SER A 380 1.21 10.28 -31.58
N PRO A 381 1.09 10.93 -32.76
CA PRO A 381 1.83 12.14 -33.06
C PRO A 381 1.49 13.25 -32.06
N ALA A 382 2.53 13.94 -31.59
CA ALA A 382 2.44 15.05 -30.66
C ALA A 382 1.63 16.20 -31.29
N SER A 383 0.32 16.18 -31.07
CA SER A 383 -0.56 17.31 -31.39
C SER A 383 -0.24 18.46 -30.45
N ASN A 384 0.14 19.60 -31.03
CA ASN A 384 0.24 20.94 -30.40
C ASN A 384 -0.93 21.20 -29.44
N ARG A 385 -0.75 20.88 -28.15
CA ARG A 385 -1.64 21.33 -27.08
C ARG A 385 -0.89 22.33 -26.23
N HIS A 386 -1.53 23.47 -25.98
CA HIS A 386 -1.02 24.59 -25.18
C HIS A 386 -0.68 24.21 -23.72
N CYS A 387 -1.10 23.03 -23.25
CA CYS A 387 -0.71 22.48 -21.96
C CYS A 387 0.13 21.22 -22.14
N SER A 388 1.26 21.15 -21.42
CA SER A 388 2.04 19.93 -21.31
C SER A 388 1.15 18.78 -20.81
N PRO A 389 1.21 17.58 -21.41
CA PRO A 389 0.42 16.43 -20.96
C PRO A 389 0.64 16.15 -19.46
N THR A 390 1.84 16.42 -18.94
CA THR A 390 2.16 16.28 -17.51
C THR A 390 1.29 17.17 -16.63
N THR A 391 1.04 18.41 -17.04
CA THR A 391 0.20 19.38 -16.29
C THR A 391 -1.26 18.91 -16.24
N ILE A 392 -1.79 18.41 -17.37
CA ILE A 392 -3.17 17.93 -17.46
C ILE A 392 -3.37 16.72 -16.52
N PHE A 393 -2.45 15.74 -16.57
CA PHE A 393 -2.55 14.57 -15.70
C PHE A 393 -2.27 14.89 -14.22
N ALA A 394 -1.46 15.91 -13.92
CA ALA A 394 -1.26 16.38 -12.55
C ALA A 394 -2.55 17.00 -11.98
N ILE A 395 -3.22 17.86 -12.75
CA ILE A 395 -4.53 18.42 -12.37
C ILE A 395 -5.56 17.29 -12.20
N ALA A 396 -5.58 16.34 -13.14
CA ALA A 396 -6.47 15.18 -13.06
C ALA A 396 -6.20 14.31 -11.82
N ALA A 397 -4.95 14.21 -11.35
CA ALA A 397 -4.62 13.46 -10.14
C ALA A 397 -5.05 14.20 -8.85
N VAL A 398 -4.96 15.53 -8.81
CA VAL A 398 -5.18 16.33 -7.58
C VAL A 398 -6.65 16.74 -7.40
N VAL A 399 -7.32 17.18 -8.46
CA VAL A 399 -8.65 17.81 -8.35
C VAL A 399 -9.74 16.83 -7.87
N PRO A 400 -9.89 15.62 -8.43
CA PRO A 400 -10.98 14.72 -8.01
C PRO A 400 -10.94 14.34 -6.52
N PRO A 401 -9.79 13.99 -5.92
CA PRO A 401 -9.70 13.77 -4.47
C PRO A 401 -10.14 14.97 -3.63
N LEU A 402 -9.79 16.20 -4.04
CA LEU A 402 -10.20 17.41 -3.34
C LEU A 402 -11.71 17.66 -3.47
N LEU A 403 -12.30 17.39 -4.63
CA LEU A 403 -13.76 17.46 -4.80
C LEU A 403 -14.49 16.47 -3.89
N VAL A 404 -13.98 15.24 -3.77
CA VAL A 404 -14.51 14.26 -2.81
C VAL A 404 -14.41 14.81 -1.39
N ALA A 405 -13.27 15.39 -1.00
CA ALA A 405 -13.09 15.97 0.32
C ALA A 405 -13.98 17.18 0.59
N LEU A 406 -14.34 17.97 -0.42
CA LEU A 406 -15.31 19.07 -0.24
C LEU A 406 -16.75 18.57 -0.03
N CYS A 407 -17.06 17.33 -0.42
CA CYS A 407 -18.38 16.73 -0.35
C CYS A 407 -18.58 15.83 0.88
N THR A 408 -17.52 15.24 1.45
CA THR A 408 -17.63 14.35 2.61
C THR A 408 -16.46 14.51 3.58
N GLU A 409 -16.77 14.34 4.87
CA GLU A 409 -15.81 14.37 5.97
C GLU A 409 -15.60 12.98 6.62
N ASP A 410 -16.24 11.94 6.08
CA ASP A 410 -16.23 10.59 6.62
C ASP A 410 -15.04 9.77 6.10
N VAL A 411 -14.01 9.66 6.92
CA VAL A 411 -12.77 8.93 6.61
C VAL A 411 -13.04 7.42 6.62
N GLY A 412 -13.88 6.96 7.56
CA GLY A 412 -14.23 5.55 7.71
C GLY A 412 -14.95 4.99 6.48
N MET A 413 -15.92 5.73 5.95
CA MET A 413 -16.62 5.40 4.71
C MET A 413 -15.67 5.35 3.52
N LEU A 414 -14.80 6.36 3.34
CA LEU A 414 -13.86 6.41 2.23
C LEU A 414 -12.86 5.25 2.27
N VAL A 415 -12.31 4.94 3.44
CA VAL A 415 -11.43 3.79 3.65
C VAL A 415 -12.18 2.49 3.35
N GLY A 416 -13.41 2.35 3.86
CA GLY A 416 -14.25 1.17 3.64
C GLY A 416 -14.55 0.91 2.16
N ILE A 417 -14.94 1.94 1.40
CA ILE A 417 -15.24 1.82 -0.04
C ILE A 417 -13.95 1.57 -0.84
N THR A 418 -12.89 2.35 -0.58
CA THR A 418 -11.62 2.22 -1.31
C THR A 418 -11.04 0.83 -1.14
N GLY A 419 -11.02 0.31 0.09
CA GLY A 419 -10.57 -1.04 0.38
C GLY A 419 -11.46 -2.13 -0.23
N ALA A 420 -12.78 -2.01 -0.07
CA ALA A 420 -13.73 -3.02 -0.52
C ALA A 420 -13.70 -3.28 -2.03
N TYR A 421 -13.48 -2.25 -2.84
CA TYR A 421 -13.54 -2.36 -4.31
C TYR A 421 -12.15 -2.38 -4.94
N ALA A 422 -11.45 -1.24 -4.91
CA ALA A 422 -10.16 -1.11 -5.57
C ALA A 422 -9.05 -1.85 -4.79
N GLY A 423 -9.12 -1.81 -3.45
CA GLY A 423 -8.21 -2.54 -2.58
C GLY A 423 -8.29 -4.05 -2.77
N LEU A 424 -9.50 -4.60 -2.84
CA LEU A 424 -9.71 -6.02 -3.13
C LEU A 424 -9.06 -6.46 -4.45
N GLY A 425 -9.16 -5.61 -5.48
CA GLY A 425 -8.53 -5.85 -6.77
C GLY A 425 -7.00 -5.91 -6.68
N ILE A 426 -6.37 -4.92 -6.06
CA ILE A 426 -4.90 -4.84 -5.93
C ILE A 426 -4.33 -5.86 -4.96
N GLN A 427 -5.05 -6.12 -3.87
CA GLN A 427 -4.56 -6.99 -2.82
C GLN A 427 -4.77 -8.46 -3.18
N TRP A 428 -5.92 -8.85 -3.74
CA TRP A 428 -6.26 -10.27 -3.90
C TRP A 428 -6.28 -10.71 -5.36
N VAL A 429 -7.00 -9.99 -6.22
CA VAL A 429 -7.23 -10.41 -7.62
C VAL A 429 -5.95 -10.32 -8.44
N ILE A 430 -5.26 -9.17 -8.39
CA ILE A 430 -4.07 -8.91 -9.21
C ILE A 430 -2.91 -9.87 -8.85
N PRO A 431 -2.54 -10.09 -7.58
CA PRO A 431 -1.44 -11.00 -7.23
C PRO A 431 -1.75 -12.45 -7.60
N ALA A 432 -2.99 -12.91 -7.39
CA ALA A 432 -3.41 -14.24 -7.80
C ALA A 432 -3.34 -14.41 -9.33
N ALA A 433 -3.77 -13.39 -10.09
CA ALA A 433 -3.67 -13.37 -11.55
C ALA A 433 -2.21 -13.35 -12.03
N PHE A 434 -1.32 -12.59 -11.38
CA PHE A 434 0.12 -12.59 -11.71
C PHE A 434 0.71 -13.99 -11.58
N VAL A 435 0.50 -14.67 -10.45
CA VAL A 435 1.06 -16.00 -10.24
C VAL A 435 0.43 -17.02 -11.18
N TYR A 436 -0.87 -16.93 -11.45
CA TYR A 436 -1.54 -17.79 -12.43
C TYR A 436 -0.90 -17.65 -13.83
N CYS A 437 -0.82 -16.43 -14.36
CA CYS A 437 -0.24 -16.15 -15.68
C CYS A 437 1.25 -16.50 -15.74
N LEU A 438 2.01 -16.19 -14.68
CA LEU A 438 3.43 -16.53 -14.60
C LEU A 438 3.63 -18.05 -14.67
N ARG A 439 2.90 -18.83 -13.87
CA ARG A 439 3.05 -20.29 -13.84
C ARG A 439 2.66 -20.93 -15.17
N GLN A 440 1.60 -20.45 -15.82
CA GLN A 440 1.25 -20.90 -17.17
C GLN A 440 2.38 -20.63 -18.17
N ARG A 441 2.96 -19.42 -18.13
CA ARG A 441 4.07 -19.04 -19.01
C ARG A 441 5.32 -19.87 -18.75
N LEU A 442 5.63 -20.18 -17.50
CA LEU A 442 6.75 -21.05 -17.13
C LEU A 442 6.55 -22.50 -17.62
N VAL A 443 5.33 -23.04 -17.54
CA VAL A 443 5.02 -24.38 -18.08
C VAL A 443 5.21 -24.42 -19.60
N VAL A 444 4.68 -23.43 -20.32
CA VAL A 444 4.87 -23.31 -21.77
C VAL A 444 6.36 -23.24 -22.13
N LEU A 445 7.12 -22.44 -21.37
CA LEU A 445 8.55 -22.26 -21.56
C LEU A 445 9.35 -23.54 -21.30
N GLN A 446 8.98 -24.31 -20.27
CA GLN A 446 9.58 -25.61 -19.99
C GLN A 446 9.40 -26.56 -21.18
N THR A 447 8.21 -26.59 -21.78
CA THR A 447 7.93 -27.40 -22.97
C THR A 447 8.72 -26.92 -24.19
N GLN A 448 8.80 -25.61 -24.42
CA GLN A 448 9.53 -25.03 -25.56
C GLN A 448 11.03 -25.30 -25.49
N LEU A 449 11.63 -25.16 -24.31
CA LEU A 449 13.05 -25.41 -24.08
C LEU A 449 13.38 -26.89 -23.85
N LYS A 450 12.38 -27.79 -23.94
CA LYS A 450 12.51 -29.24 -23.69
C LYS A 450 13.22 -29.57 -22.37
N LEU A 451 12.91 -28.79 -21.33
CA LEU A 451 13.51 -28.96 -20.00
C LEU A 451 12.80 -30.08 -19.23
N SER A 452 13.58 -30.99 -18.66
CA SER A 452 13.08 -32.04 -17.77
C SER A 452 12.41 -31.47 -16.53
N SER A 453 12.97 -30.41 -15.96
CA SER A 453 12.38 -29.63 -14.88
C SER A 453 12.82 -28.16 -14.93
N LEU A 454 11.97 -27.27 -14.42
CA LEU A 454 12.33 -25.87 -14.23
C LEU A 454 13.26 -25.73 -13.01
N PRO A 455 14.21 -24.78 -13.03
CA PRO A 455 14.98 -24.42 -11.85
C PRO A 455 14.04 -24.07 -10.68
N LYS A 456 14.38 -24.55 -9.48
CA LYS A 456 13.57 -24.28 -8.29
C LYS A 456 13.55 -22.78 -8.00
N ASN A 457 12.35 -22.18 -7.95
CA ASN A 457 12.19 -20.79 -7.54
C ASN A 457 12.33 -20.68 -6.00
N PRO A 458 13.42 -20.08 -5.48
CA PRO A 458 13.62 -19.95 -4.04
C PRO A 458 12.68 -18.92 -3.38
N TYR A 459 11.96 -18.14 -4.20
CA TYR A 459 11.00 -17.13 -3.77
C TYR A 459 9.55 -17.53 -4.10
N ALA A 460 9.31 -18.81 -4.42
CA ALA A 460 7.96 -19.31 -4.63
C ALA A 460 7.13 -19.17 -3.34
N SER A 461 5.85 -18.86 -3.49
CA SER A 461 4.95 -18.80 -2.35
C SER A 461 4.84 -20.18 -1.68
N PRO A 462 4.86 -20.25 -0.34
CA PRO A 462 4.56 -21.49 0.37
C PRO A 462 3.14 -22.00 0.09
N PHE A 463 2.25 -21.10 -0.36
CA PHE A 463 0.88 -21.39 -0.80
C PHE A 463 0.84 -21.74 -2.30
N GLY A 464 1.77 -22.59 -2.73
CA GLY A 464 2.05 -22.86 -4.14
C GLY A 464 0.98 -23.66 -4.89
N LYS A 465 0.04 -24.31 -4.19
CA LYS A 465 -0.99 -25.14 -4.84
C LYS A 465 -2.05 -24.25 -5.53
N MET A 466 -2.56 -24.68 -6.69
CA MET A 466 -3.59 -23.93 -7.44
C MET A 466 -4.87 -23.66 -6.64
N ILE A 467 -5.18 -24.50 -5.64
CA ILE A 467 -6.31 -24.30 -4.74
C ILE A 467 -6.28 -22.95 -4.02
N TRP A 468 -5.09 -22.43 -3.67
CA TRP A 468 -4.96 -21.13 -3.00
C TRP A 468 -5.30 -19.97 -3.94
N LEU A 469 -4.99 -20.09 -5.24
CA LEU A 469 -5.38 -19.10 -6.23
C LEU A 469 -6.90 -19.06 -6.39
N TYR A 470 -7.53 -20.22 -6.57
CA TYR A 470 -8.99 -20.32 -6.68
C TYR A 470 -9.71 -19.86 -5.41
N LEU A 471 -9.18 -20.20 -4.23
CA LEU A 471 -9.71 -19.73 -2.96
C LEU A 471 -9.64 -18.19 -2.85
N THR A 472 -8.53 -17.58 -3.27
CA THR A 472 -8.38 -16.12 -3.27
C THR A 472 -9.37 -15.46 -4.21
N PHE A 473 -9.57 -16.00 -5.41
CA PHE A 473 -10.59 -15.51 -6.34
C PHE A 473 -12.01 -15.69 -5.80
N ALA A 474 -12.33 -16.86 -5.24
CA ALA A 474 -13.63 -17.13 -4.64
C ALA A 474 -13.93 -16.20 -3.47
N LEU A 475 -12.96 -15.99 -2.57
CA LEU A 475 -13.08 -15.04 -1.46
C LEU A 475 -13.26 -13.61 -1.96
N SER A 476 -12.56 -13.22 -3.03
CA SER A 476 -12.76 -11.89 -3.63
C SER A 476 -14.18 -11.73 -4.20
N ALA A 477 -14.69 -12.71 -4.94
CA ALA A 477 -16.04 -12.68 -5.47
C ALA A 477 -17.09 -12.65 -4.35
N ALA A 478 -16.94 -13.50 -3.33
CA ALA A 478 -17.83 -13.53 -2.17
C ALA A 478 -17.81 -12.20 -1.42
N SER A 479 -16.62 -11.63 -1.16
CA SER A 479 -16.50 -10.34 -0.47
C SER A 479 -17.15 -9.22 -1.26
N LEU A 480 -16.94 -9.16 -2.59
CA LEU A 480 -17.54 -8.14 -3.45
C LEU A 480 -19.07 -8.25 -3.46
N VAL A 481 -19.62 -9.47 -3.53
CA VAL A 481 -21.06 -9.71 -3.47
C VAL A 481 -21.62 -9.27 -2.12
N VAL A 482 -21.02 -9.71 -1.01
CA VAL A 482 -21.48 -9.38 0.35
C VAL A 482 -21.44 -7.87 0.59
N ILE A 483 -20.35 -7.21 0.21
CA ILE A 483 -20.20 -5.76 0.42
C ILE A 483 -21.17 -4.98 -0.46
N THR A 484 -21.30 -5.34 -1.73
CA THR A 484 -22.20 -4.64 -2.66
C THR A 484 -23.66 -4.84 -2.28
N TYR A 485 -24.05 -6.07 -1.92
CA TYR A 485 -25.41 -6.34 -1.45
C TYR A 485 -25.74 -5.53 -0.21
N THR A 486 -24.84 -5.52 0.77
CA THR A 486 -25.07 -4.80 2.03
C THR A 486 -25.16 -3.29 1.81
N ARG A 487 -24.38 -2.70 0.89
CA ARG A 487 -24.43 -1.26 0.63
C ARG A 487 -25.61 -0.80 -0.23
N LEU A 488 -26.18 -1.68 -1.06
CA LEU A 488 -27.28 -1.33 -1.97
C LEU A 488 -28.66 -1.61 -1.37
N PHE A 489 -28.77 -2.62 -0.52
CA PHE A 489 -30.06 -3.14 -0.06
C PHE A 489 -30.27 -3.05 1.45
N LYS A 490 -29.28 -2.56 2.21
CA LYS A 490 -29.39 -2.19 3.62
C LYS A 490 -28.83 -0.79 3.79
#